data_AF-A0A955WMZ0-F1
#
_entry.id   AF-A0A955WMZ0-F1
#
_cell.length_a   1.000
_cell.length_b   1.000
_cell.length_c   1.000
_cell.angle_alpha   90.00
_cell.angle_beta   90.00
_cell.angle_gamma   90.00
#
_symmetry.space_group_name_H-M   'P 1'
#
loop_
_entity.id
_entity.type
_entity.pdbx_description
1 polymer ?
#
loop_
_entity_poly.entity_id
_entity_poly.type
_entity_poly.pdbx_seq_one_letter_code
_entity_poly.pdbx_strand_id
1 'polypeptide(L)'
;PPGATVQPDGLHRIRIAGQTVETELQANEVLHLMTTRPQRRPGRLPLGVDLSGARVTASRPVAVFSGHMCTYYPQDQEACDHLEEQLFPVDTWGNRFVLAPPVLRTQLPDIATEAIFWKIIARDPDTQVGLSVPFNQLDPRPPGFAGVPDCASKLADATTLRLEAGEYCEFGTRAPVAVSSTRPISVMGILSGQASTATLAFFGAHAGDPAIFLVPPEYQYRQDYAFLAPTTFFNDYLTIIAPPDATIDLDGAPVDLSMATPVPGAQQIYAHVRIEDGPHTVRGDRAFGILVYAFDDYVSYAFTGGQNLIKR
;
A
#
# COMPACT_ATOMS: atom_id res chain seq x y z
N PRO A 1 -8.33 -29.51 -6.62
CA PRO A 1 -9.51 -29.72 -7.49
C PRO A 1 -10.46 -28.52 -7.38
N PRO A 2 -11.29 -28.23 -8.40
CA PRO A 2 -12.34 -27.21 -8.29
C PRO A 2 -13.18 -27.44 -7.02
N GLY A 3 -13.27 -26.44 -6.16
CA GLY A 3 -13.97 -26.55 -4.86
C GLY A 3 -13.14 -27.12 -3.70
N ALA A 4 -11.81 -27.25 -3.82
CA ALA A 4 -10.96 -27.59 -2.68
C ALA A 4 -11.06 -26.54 -1.57
N THR A 5 -11.38 -26.97 -0.35
CA THR A 5 -11.50 -26.09 0.83
C THR A 5 -10.31 -26.31 1.75
N VAL A 6 -9.50 -25.26 1.99
CA VAL A 6 -8.44 -25.25 3.00
C VAL A 6 -9.06 -24.86 4.35
N GLN A 7 -8.92 -25.72 5.36
CA GLN A 7 -9.45 -25.46 6.71
C GLN A 7 -8.48 -24.57 7.50
N PRO A 8 -8.98 -23.56 8.25
CA PRO A 8 -8.13 -22.72 9.11
C PRO A 8 -7.53 -23.52 10.28
N ASP A 9 -6.39 -23.07 10.80
CA ASP A 9 -5.76 -23.64 12.00
C ASP A 9 -6.60 -23.41 13.28
N GLY A 10 -6.18 -24.01 14.39
CA GLY A 10 -6.86 -23.86 15.69
C GLY A 10 -6.92 -22.43 16.24
N LEU A 11 -6.29 -21.46 15.57
CA LEU A 11 -6.34 -20.02 15.86
C LEU A 11 -7.10 -19.22 14.80
N HIS A 12 -7.89 -19.89 13.94
CA HIS A 12 -8.68 -19.31 12.86
C HIS A 12 -7.87 -18.64 11.74
N ARG A 13 -6.59 -18.99 11.58
CA ARG A 13 -5.78 -18.51 10.45
C ARG A 13 -5.87 -19.52 9.32
N ILE A 14 -6.24 -19.10 8.10
CA ILE A 14 -5.95 -19.93 6.93
C ILE A 14 -4.48 -19.73 6.61
N ARG A 15 -3.65 -20.66 7.08
CA ARG A 15 -2.30 -20.80 6.58
C ARG A 15 -2.36 -21.66 5.32
N ILE A 16 -2.15 -21.05 4.15
CA ILE A 16 -1.66 -21.82 2.97
C ILE A 16 -0.23 -22.31 3.25
N ALA A 17 0.42 -21.88 4.34
CA ALA A 17 1.65 -22.47 4.84
C ALA A 17 1.45 -23.98 5.13
N GLY A 18 1.89 -24.81 4.19
CA GLY A 18 1.89 -26.27 4.24
C GLY A 18 0.87 -26.98 3.35
N GLN A 19 -0.08 -26.27 2.74
CA GLN A 19 -1.05 -26.85 1.79
C GLN A 19 -0.87 -26.22 0.41
N THR A 20 -0.83 -27.04 -0.63
CA THR A 20 -0.67 -26.60 -2.02
C THR A 20 -1.99 -26.79 -2.76
N VAL A 21 -2.46 -25.73 -3.42
CA VAL A 21 -3.58 -25.81 -4.38
C VAL A 21 -2.98 -25.82 -5.77
N GLU A 22 -3.12 -26.95 -6.47
CA GLU A 22 -2.69 -27.08 -7.87
C GLU A 22 -3.90 -27.02 -8.80
N THR A 23 -3.76 -26.28 -9.90
CA THR A 23 -4.74 -26.22 -10.99
C THR A 23 -4.03 -26.02 -12.31
N GLU A 24 -4.63 -26.53 -13.39
CA GLU A 24 -4.28 -26.18 -14.75
C GLU A 24 -5.19 -25.02 -15.20
N LEU A 25 -4.61 -24.02 -15.87
CA LEU A 25 -5.35 -22.94 -16.50
C LEU A 25 -5.07 -22.95 -18.00
N GLN A 26 -6.13 -22.96 -18.80
CA GLN A 26 -6.05 -22.71 -20.22
C GLN A 26 -5.91 -21.21 -20.50
N ALA A 27 -5.60 -20.86 -21.74
CA ALA A 27 -5.48 -19.47 -22.16
C ALA A 27 -6.80 -18.70 -21.87
N ASN A 28 -6.67 -17.54 -21.21
CA ASN A 28 -7.78 -16.65 -20.79
C ASN A 28 -8.68 -17.19 -19.68
N GLU A 29 -8.33 -18.32 -19.05
CA GLU A 29 -9.03 -18.76 -17.83
C GLU A 29 -8.56 -17.97 -16.61
N VAL A 30 -9.47 -17.82 -15.64
CA VAL A 30 -9.22 -17.09 -14.40
C VAL A 30 -9.46 -18.02 -13.22
N LEU A 31 -8.48 -18.11 -12.31
CA LEU A 31 -8.62 -18.76 -11.01
C LEU A 31 -8.98 -17.71 -9.95
N HIS A 32 -10.10 -17.88 -9.27
CA HIS A 32 -10.44 -17.09 -8.08
C HIS A 32 -10.13 -17.89 -6.81
N LEU A 33 -9.25 -17.35 -5.96
CA LEU A 33 -9.01 -17.84 -4.62
C LEU A 33 -9.68 -16.88 -3.63
N MET A 34 -10.69 -17.36 -2.92
CA MET A 34 -11.45 -16.56 -1.97
C MET A 34 -11.40 -17.21 -0.60
N THR A 35 -11.28 -16.39 0.44
CA THR A 35 -11.44 -16.86 1.81
C THR A 35 -12.93 -16.96 2.13
N THR A 36 -13.33 -17.95 2.91
CA THR A 36 -14.72 -18.06 3.35
C THR A 36 -15.00 -16.94 4.35
N ARG A 37 -16.19 -16.32 4.26
CA ARG A 37 -16.62 -15.36 5.29
C ARG A 37 -16.52 -16.04 6.66
N PRO A 38 -15.79 -15.50 7.64
CA PRO A 38 -15.91 -15.99 9.00
C PRO A 38 -17.38 -15.87 9.42
N GLN A 39 -17.97 -16.95 9.92
CA GLN A 39 -19.34 -16.89 10.44
C GLN A 39 -19.40 -15.82 11.53
N ARG A 40 -20.29 -14.83 11.38
CA ARG A 40 -20.59 -13.84 12.42
C ARG A 40 -20.97 -14.60 13.69
N ARG A 41 -20.06 -14.66 14.66
CA ARG A 41 -20.39 -15.09 16.02
C ARG A 41 -20.78 -13.85 16.82
N PRO A 42 -21.96 -13.83 17.47
CA PRO A 42 -22.30 -12.74 18.38
C PRO A 42 -21.19 -12.54 19.42
N GLY A 43 -20.70 -11.31 19.60
CA GLY A 43 -19.69 -10.97 20.60
C GLY A 43 -18.22 -11.19 20.20
N ARG A 44 -17.92 -11.54 18.95
CA ARG A 44 -16.54 -11.55 18.42
C ARG A 44 -16.47 -10.78 17.11
N LEU A 45 -15.49 -9.87 17.00
CA LEU A 45 -15.13 -9.26 15.72
C LEU A 45 -14.75 -10.40 14.74
N PRO A 46 -15.25 -10.39 13.50
CA PRO A 46 -14.88 -11.40 12.52
C PRO A 46 -13.36 -11.33 12.30
N LEU A 47 -12.66 -12.40 12.65
CA LEU A 47 -11.25 -12.56 12.26
C LEU A 47 -11.23 -12.76 10.75
N GLY A 48 -10.78 -11.73 10.04
CA GLY A 48 -10.54 -11.79 8.62
C GLY A 48 -9.50 -12.86 8.33
N VAL A 49 -9.75 -13.66 7.31
CA VAL A 49 -8.73 -14.54 6.79
C VAL A 49 -7.93 -13.76 5.76
N ASP A 50 -6.63 -13.65 5.98
CA ASP A 50 -5.67 -12.95 5.11
C ASP A 50 -4.84 -13.99 4.32
N LEU A 51 -4.69 -13.77 3.00
CA LEU A 51 -3.88 -14.60 2.10
C LEU A 51 -2.44 -14.09 1.94
N SER A 52 -2.07 -13.02 2.64
CA SER A 52 -0.72 -12.47 2.61
C SER A 52 0.32 -13.52 3.04
N GLY A 53 1.43 -13.58 2.32
CA GLY A 53 2.44 -14.63 2.50
C GLY A 53 2.19 -15.90 1.67
N ALA A 54 1.02 -16.06 1.05
CA ALA A 54 0.81 -17.15 0.10
C ALA A 54 1.72 -16.98 -1.14
N ARG A 55 2.29 -18.09 -1.59
CA ARG A 55 3.17 -18.12 -2.77
C ARG A 55 2.42 -18.67 -3.97
N VAL A 56 2.40 -17.89 -5.05
CA VAL A 56 1.89 -18.34 -6.35
C VAL A 56 3.07 -18.68 -7.25
N THR A 57 3.07 -19.89 -7.81
CA THR A 57 4.06 -20.33 -8.80
C THR A 57 3.32 -20.82 -10.04
N ALA A 58 3.77 -20.40 -11.22
CA ALA A 58 3.17 -20.78 -12.50
C ALA A 58 4.26 -21.16 -13.50
N SER A 59 3.95 -22.11 -14.40
CA SER A 59 4.85 -22.55 -15.48
C SER A 59 4.85 -21.61 -16.69
N ARG A 60 3.93 -20.64 -16.71
CA ARG A 60 3.76 -19.61 -17.75
C ARG A 60 3.49 -18.26 -17.09
N PRO A 61 3.69 -17.13 -17.79
CA PRO A 61 3.35 -15.81 -17.27
C PRO A 61 1.87 -15.74 -16.87
N VAL A 62 1.61 -15.24 -15.67
CA VAL A 62 0.26 -14.97 -15.14
C VAL A 62 0.26 -13.59 -14.50
N ALA A 63 -0.88 -12.90 -14.56
CA ALA A 63 -1.13 -11.73 -13.73
C ALA A 63 -1.85 -12.19 -12.45
N VAL A 64 -1.45 -11.65 -11.30
CA VAL A 64 -2.08 -11.96 -10.02
C VAL A 64 -2.70 -10.67 -9.50
N PHE A 65 -3.98 -10.73 -9.17
CA PHE A 65 -4.72 -9.63 -8.57
C PHE A 65 -5.04 -9.99 -7.13
N SER A 66 -4.86 -9.03 -6.23
CA SER A 66 -5.34 -9.10 -4.86
C SER A 66 -6.53 -8.17 -4.72
N GLY A 67 -7.51 -8.54 -3.90
CA GLY A 67 -8.63 -7.65 -3.65
C GLY A 67 -9.55 -8.11 -2.53
N HIS A 68 -10.51 -7.24 -2.21
CA HIS A 68 -11.52 -7.48 -1.20
C HIS A 68 -12.78 -6.69 -1.53
N MET A 69 -13.95 -7.34 -1.43
CA MET A 69 -15.21 -6.82 -1.97
C MET A 69 -15.83 -5.62 -1.21
N CYS A 70 -15.40 -5.37 0.02
CA CYS A 70 -15.89 -4.28 0.88
C CYS A 70 -15.00 -4.24 2.13
N THR A 71 -14.08 -3.28 2.18
CA THR A 71 -13.08 -3.14 3.23
C THR A 71 -13.31 -1.87 4.02
N TYR A 72 -13.60 -2.02 5.31
CA TYR A 72 -13.50 -0.94 6.29
C TYR A 72 -12.03 -0.89 6.75
N TYR A 73 -11.38 0.25 6.61
CA TYR A 73 -9.98 0.41 7.03
C TYR A 73 -9.75 1.77 7.71
N PRO A 74 -9.49 1.84 9.02
CA PRO A 74 -9.57 0.75 9.99
C PRO A 74 -10.93 0.06 10.04
N GLN A 75 -10.98 -1.18 10.53
CA GLN A 75 -12.15 -2.08 10.50
C GLN A 75 -13.39 -1.55 11.23
N ASP A 76 -13.23 -0.52 12.07
CA ASP A 76 -14.27 0.14 12.85
C ASP A 76 -14.67 1.51 12.28
N GLN A 77 -14.15 1.89 11.11
CA GLN A 77 -14.40 3.17 10.44
C GLN A 77 -15.17 2.95 9.14
N GLU A 78 -16.31 3.64 9.01
CA GLU A 78 -17.09 3.68 7.77
C GLU A 78 -16.52 4.69 6.74
N ALA A 79 -16.87 4.60 5.46
CA ALA A 79 -17.57 3.48 4.82
C ALA A 79 -16.57 2.48 4.23
N CYS A 80 -17.07 1.37 3.69
CA CYS A 80 -16.21 0.40 3.03
C CYS A 80 -16.14 0.67 1.54
N ASP A 81 -14.98 0.37 0.96
CA ASP A 81 -14.82 0.33 -0.49
C ASP A 81 -14.39 -1.06 -0.96
N HIS A 82 -14.56 -1.33 -2.25
CA HIS A 82 -13.90 -2.45 -2.88
C HIS A 82 -12.42 -2.12 -3.11
N LEU A 83 -11.55 -3.12 -2.94
CA LEU A 83 -10.11 -2.97 -3.10
C LEU A 83 -9.65 -3.95 -4.17
N GLU A 84 -8.88 -3.50 -5.15
CA GLU A 84 -8.26 -4.36 -6.15
C GLU A 84 -6.91 -3.79 -6.56
N GLU A 85 -5.92 -4.66 -6.71
CA GLU A 85 -4.58 -4.26 -7.15
C GLU A 85 -3.92 -5.41 -7.91
N GLN A 86 -3.24 -5.07 -9.02
CA GLN A 86 -2.40 -6.03 -9.72
C GLN A 86 -1.05 -6.13 -8.99
N LEU A 87 -0.72 -7.31 -8.51
CA LEU A 87 0.51 -7.51 -7.76
C LEU A 87 1.75 -7.40 -8.66
N PHE A 88 2.77 -6.70 -8.17
CA PHE A 88 4.09 -6.70 -8.78
C PHE A 88 4.71 -8.11 -8.75
N PRO A 89 5.32 -8.56 -9.86
CA PRO A 89 6.06 -9.82 -9.87
C PRO A 89 7.12 -9.86 -8.77
N VAL A 90 7.30 -11.01 -8.13
CA VAL A 90 8.26 -11.19 -7.03
C VAL A 90 9.71 -10.87 -7.45
N ASP A 91 10.04 -11.00 -8.73
CA ASP A 91 11.36 -10.67 -9.29
C ASP A 91 11.61 -9.16 -9.46
N THR A 92 10.57 -8.32 -9.32
CA THR A 92 10.69 -6.85 -9.35
C THR A 92 10.64 -6.23 -7.95
N TRP A 93 10.56 -7.06 -6.90
CA TRP A 93 10.63 -6.61 -5.51
C TRP A 93 12.01 -6.01 -5.22
N GLY A 94 12.08 -5.19 -4.18
CA GLY A 94 13.25 -4.36 -3.95
C GLY A 94 13.64 -4.24 -2.49
N ASN A 95 14.65 -3.43 -2.25
CA ASN A 95 15.27 -3.31 -0.94
C ASN A 95 15.46 -1.87 -0.48
N ARG A 96 14.86 -0.91 -1.19
CA ARG A 96 14.97 0.52 -0.94
C ARG A 96 13.67 1.19 -1.38
N PHE A 97 12.97 1.81 -0.44
CA PHE A 97 11.65 2.43 -0.64
C PHE A 97 11.59 3.75 0.10
N VAL A 98 10.76 4.65 -0.41
CA VAL A 98 10.33 5.85 0.32
C VAL A 98 8.83 5.75 0.54
N LEU A 99 8.42 5.76 1.80
CA LEU A 99 7.03 5.74 2.22
C LEU A 99 6.62 7.18 2.52
N ALA A 100 6.19 7.88 1.48
CA ALA A 100 5.60 9.21 1.60
C ALA A 100 4.08 9.04 1.79
N PRO A 101 3.48 9.54 2.89
CA PRO A 101 2.04 9.53 3.03
C PRO A 101 1.43 10.43 1.93
N PRO A 102 0.27 10.09 1.35
CA PRO A 102 -0.54 11.02 0.58
C PRO A 102 -1.00 12.22 1.43
N VAL A 103 -1.61 13.22 0.80
CA VAL A 103 -2.22 14.36 1.49
C VAL A 103 -3.15 13.86 2.58
N LEU A 104 -2.94 14.35 3.81
CA LEU A 104 -3.87 14.12 4.91
C LEU A 104 -5.15 14.92 4.65
N ARG A 105 -6.29 14.25 4.79
CA ARG A 105 -7.61 14.81 4.52
C ARG A 105 -8.23 15.47 5.74
N THR A 106 -7.77 15.09 6.93
CA THR A 106 -8.30 15.65 8.18
C THR A 106 -8.03 17.14 8.31
N GLN A 107 -9.06 17.88 8.69
CA GLN A 107 -8.96 19.28 9.13
C GLN A 107 -8.96 19.40 10.66
N LEU A 108 -9.05 18.25 11.37
CA LEU A 108 -9.24 18.16 12.82
C LEU A 108 -8.26 17.13 13.42
N PRO A 109 -6.94 17.43 13.41
CA PRO A 109 -5.89 16.44 13.69
C PRO A 109 -5.95 15.84 15.10
N ASP A 110 -6.52 16.55 16.06
CA ASP A 110 -6.61 16.15 17.48
C ASP A 110 -7.62 15.02 17.73
N ILE A 111 -8.61 14.85 16.85
CA ILE A 111 -9.68 13.86 17.01
C ILE A 111 -9.72 12.83 15.87
N ALA A 112 -9.00 13.11 14.78
CA ALA A 112 -8.94 12.22 13.63
C ALA A 112 -7.96 11.07 13.84
N THR A 113 -8.36 9.87 13.43
CA THR A 113 -7.56 8.65 13.45
C THR A 113 -6.97 8.31 12.07
N GLU A 114 -7.08 9.23 11.11
CA GLU A 114 -6.56 9.09 9.74
C GLU A 114 -5.05 8.85 9.70
N ALA A 115 -4.63 7.74 9.11
CA ALA A 115 -3.25 7.39 8.84
C ALA A 115 -3.17 6.61 7.53
N ILE A 116 -1.94 6.47 7.02
CA ILE A 116 -1.63 5.54 5.95
C ILE A 116 -1.03 4.31 6.58
N PHE A 117 -1.57 3.15 6.21
CA PHE A 117 -1.07 1.87 6.71
C PHE A 117 -0.12 1.27 5.70
N TRP A 118 1.07 0.92 6.17
CA TRP A 118 2.12 0.32 5.36
C TRP A 118 2.24 -1.15 5.70
N LYS A 119 1.92 -2.01 4.74
CA LYS A 119 2.11 -3.46 4.86
C LYS A 119 3.39 -3.87 4.17
N ILE A 120 4.32 -4.43 4.94
CA ILE A 120 5.63 -4.89 4.47
C ILE A 120 5.65 -6.42 4.49
N ILE A 121 6.03 -7.03 3.37
CA ILE A 121 6.14 -8.49 3.25
C ILE A 121 7.55 -8.88 2.77
N ALA A 122 8.13 -9.92 3.38
CA ALA A 122 9.44 -10.45 3.02
C ALA A 122 9.33 -11.69 2.14
N ARG A 123 10.16 -11.77 1.10
CA ARG A 123 10.25 -12.96 0.23
C ARG A 123 11.08 -14.06 0.88
N ASP A 124 12.22 -13.67 1.44
CA ASP A 124 13.30 -14.56 1.88
C ASP A 124 13.39 -14.58 3.42
N PRO A 125 13.90 -15.66 4.04
CA PRO A 125 14.05 -15.74 5.49
C PRO A 125 15.12 -14.77 6.00
N ASP A 126 15.13 -14.55 7.32
CA ASP A 126 16.08 -13.66 8.01
C ASP A 126 16.17 -12.23 7.42
N THR A 127 15.11 -11.74 6.79
CA THR A 127 15.10 -10.41 6.15
C THR A 127 15.09 -9.33 7.21
N GLN A 128 16.10 -8.47 7.19
CA GLN A 128 16.18 -7.29 8.06
C GLN A 128 15.69 -6.08 7.28
N VAL A 129 14.70 -5.38 7.82
CA VAL A 129 14.11 -4.17 7.24
C VAL A 129 14.45 -3.00 8.14
N GLY A 130 15.31 -2.11 7.68
CA GLY A 130 15.73 -0.90 8.39
C GLY A 130 14.86 0.31 8.02
N LEU A 131 14.46 1.05 9.05
CA LEU A 131 13.74 2.32 8.97
C LEU A 131 14.75 3.47 9.11
N SER A 132 14.58 4.54 8.35
CA SER A 132 15.48 5.70 8.38
C SER A 132 15.42 6.53 9.67
N VAL A 133 14.38 6.30 10.48
CA VAL A 133 14.22 6.86 11.82
C VAL A 133 13.70 5.80 12.80
N PRO A 134 13.92 5.97 14.12
CA PRO A 134 13.35 5.08 15.12
C PRO A 134 11.82 4.93 14.99
N PHE A 135 11.31 3.71 15.11
CA PHE A 135 9.90 3.38 14.90
C PHE A 135 8.95 4.20 15.78
N ASN A 136 9.34 4.51 17.02
CA ASN A 136 8.54 5.34 17.92
C ASN A 136 8.45 6.82 17.50
N GLN A 137 9.36 7.32 16.67
CA GLN A 137 9.30 8.68 16.12
C GLN A 137 8.33 8.80 14.95
N LEU A 138 7.83 7.67 14.43
CA LEU A 138 6.81 7.64 13.39
C LEU A 138 5.40 7.88 13.94
N ASP A 139 5.22 8.06 15.25
CA ASP A 139 3.90 8.05 15.90
C ASP A 139 3.04 6.87 15.40
N PRO A 140 3.54 5.63 15.56
CA PRO A 140 2.99 4.47 14.89
C PRO A 140 1.61 4.14 15.46
N ARG A 141 0.69 3.80 14.55
CA ARG A 141 -0.63 3.27 14.86
C ARG A 141 -0.66 1.77 14.66
N PRO A 142 -1.43 1.04 15.48
CA PRO A 142 -1.60 -0.39 15.26
C PRO A 142 -2.26 -0.63 13.89
N PRO A 143 -2.13 -1.83 13.32
CA PRO A 143 -2.78 -2.20 12.07
C PRO A 143 -4.29 -1.89 12.05
N GLY A 144 -4.80 -1.56 10.87
CA GLY A 144 -6.21 -1.18 10.70
C GLY A 144 -7.20 -2.34 10.91
N PHE A 145 -6.72 -3.59 10.96
CA PHE A 145 -7.57 -4.78 11.11
C PHE A 145 -7.05 -5.73 12.19
N ALA A 146 -7.95 -6.30 12.98
CA ALA A 146 -7.59 -7.23 14.04
C ALA A 146 -7.03 -8.55 13.48
N GLY A 147 -5.85 -8.95 13.96
CA GLY A 147 -5.17 -10.17 13.52
C GLY A 147 -4.09 -9.95 12.46
N VAL A 148 -3.98 -8.75 11.89
CA VAL A 148 -2.81 -8.34 11.12
C VAL A 148 -1.63 -8.19 12.09
N PRO A 149 -0.46 -8.82 11.82
CA PRO A 149 0.72 -8.65 12.66
C PRO A 149 1.19 -7.21 12.69
N ASP A 150 1.32 -6.63 13.89
CA ASP A 150 1.86 -5.29 14.10
C ASP A 150 3.38 -5.29 13.89
N CYS A 151 3.92 -4.34 13.11
CA CYS A 151 5.37 -4.21 12.92
C CYS A 151 6.12 -3.92 14.23
N ALA A 152 5.48 -3.33 15.24
CA ALA A 152 6.05 -3.18 16.57
C ALA A 152 6.48 -4.54 17.17
N SER A 153 5.73 -5.61 16.88
CA SER A 153 6.05 -6.97 17.35
C SER A 153 7.20 -7.64 16.59
N LYS A 154 7.66 -7.04 15.48
CA LYS A 154 8.74 -7.52 14.62
C LYS A 154 10.04 -6.74 14.81
N LEU A 155 10.08 -5.75 15.69
CA LEU A 155 11.28 -4.96 15.98
C LEU A 155 12.36 -5.83 16.64
N ALA A 156 13.53 -5.87 16.00
CA ALA A 156 14.77 -6.39 16.59
C ALA A 156 15.49 -5.30 17.41
N ASP A 157 15.36 -4.04 17.00
CA ASP A 157 15.83 -2.84 17.69
C ASP A 157 14.93 -1.64 17.33
N ALA A 158 15.31 -0.42 17.71
CA ALA A 158 14.49 0.77 17.49
C ALA A 158 14.23 1.12 16.00
N THR A 159 15.05 0.63 15.08
CA THR A 159 15.02 0.96 13.64
C THR A 159 14.89 -0.27 12.74
N THR A 160 15.11 -1.48 13.26
CA THR A 160 15.19 -2.70 12.44
C THR A 160 14.05 -3.65 12.76
N LEU A 161 13.30 -4.05 11.73
CA LEU A 161 12.35 -5.17 11.77
C LEU A 161 13.03 -6.45 11.28
N ARG A 162 12.61 -7.61 11.81
CA ARG A 162 13.01 -8.93 11.29
C ARG A 162 11.79 -9.70 10.82
N LEU A 163 11.85 -10.17 9.58
CA LEU A 163 10.79 -10.95 8.93
C LEU A 163 11.37 -12.24 8.35
N GLU A 164 10.65 -13.35 8.53
CA GLU A 164 10.92 -14.60 7.84
C GLU A 164 10.23 -14.67 6.47
N ALA A 165 10.52 -15.71 5.67
CA ALA A 165 9.95 -15.88 4.33
C ALA A 165 8.43 -15.94 4.37
N GLY A 166 7.77 -15.07 3.61
CA GLY A 166 6.31 -14.93 3.56
C GLY A 166 5.71 -14.26 4.80
N GLU A 167 6.51 -13.90 5.80
CA GLU A 167 6.02 -13.07 6.90
C GLU A 167 5.81 -11.64 6.45
N TYR A 168 4.82 -11.01 7.08
CA TYR A 168 4.48 -9.63 6.87
C TYR A 168 4.13 -8.97 8.20
N CYS A 169 4.16 -7.65 8.21
CA CYS A 169 3.63 -6.83 9.28
C CYS A 169 3.06 -5.53 8.73
N GLU A 170 2.29 -4.83 9.55
CA GLU A 170 1.73 -3.52 9.22
C GLU A 170 1.91 -2.53 10.37
N PHE A 171 2.00 -1.24 10.01
CA PHE A 171 1.82 -0.13 10.93
C PHE A 171 1.18 1.06 10.21
N GLY A 172 0.39 1.85 10.92
CA GLY A 172 -0.12 3.13 10.45
C GLY A 172 0.80 4.28 10.84
N THR A 173 0.91 5.31 10.01
CA THR A 173 1.59 6.57 10.38
C THR A 173 1.10 7.74 9.52
N ARG A 174 1.33 8.97 10.00
CA ARG A 174 1.24 10.22 9.22
C ARG A 174 2.61 10.76 8.80
N ALA A 175 3.69 10.12 9.26
CA ALA A 175 5.05 10.57 9.01
C ALA A 175 5.66 9.87 7.79
N PRO A 176 6.53 10.56 7.02
CA PRO A 176 7.32 9.92 5.99
C PRO A 176 8.44 9.08 6.59
N VAL A 177 8.81 7.98 5.92
CA VAL A 177 9.97 7.15 6.32
C VAL A 177 10.60 6.50 5.09
N ALA A 178 11.93 6.41 5.06
CA ALA A 178 12.62 5.58 4.08
C ALA A 178 12.89 4.19 4.67
N VAL A 179 12.75 3.18 3.83
CA VAL A 179 12.90 1.78 4.18
C VAL A 179 14.02 1.19 3.36
N SER A 180 14.95 0.50 4.03
CA SER A 180 15.97 -0.32 3.38
C SER A 180 15.88 -1.76 3.87
N SER A 181 16.35 -2.73 3.10
CA SER A 181 16.37 -4.12 3.55
C SER A 181 17.57 -4.90 3.04
N THR A 182 17.90 -5.99 3.74
CA THR A 182 18.99 -6.90 3.34
C THR A 182 18.60 -7.85 2.21
N ARG A 183 17.30 -8.09 2.02
CA ARG A 183 16.72 -8.94 0.97
C ARG A 183 15.45 -8.32 0.39
N PRO A 184 15.00 -8.72 -0.81
CA PRO A 184 13.82 -8.14 -1.45
C PRO A 184 12.55 -8.26 -0.61
N ILE A 185 11.84 -7.15 -0.50
CA ILE A 185 10.53 -7.00 0.13
C ILE A 185 9.55 -6.36 -0.86
N SER A 186 8.25 -6.45 -0.56
CA SER A 186 7.22 -5.63 -1.17
C SER A 186 6.55 -4.77 -0.10
N VAL A 187 6.13 -3.58 -0.50
CA VAL A 187 5.41 -2.66 0.36
C VAL A 187 4.10 -2.24 -0.31
N MET A 188 3.01 -2.34 0.44
CA MET A 188 1.68 -1.86 0.04
C MET A 188 1.27 -0.72 0.96
N GLY A 189 0.74 0.36 0.38
CA GLY A 189 0.05 1.41 1.10
C GLY A 189 -1.45 1.14 1.12
N ILE A 190 -2.09 1.44 2.24
CA ILE A 190 -3.54 1.35 2.43
C ILE A 190 -4.01 2.70 2.98
N LEU A 191 -4.88 3.37 2.22
CA LEU A 191 -5.53 4.59 2.67
C LEU A 191 -6.59 4.25 3.70
N SER A 192 -6.70 5.06 4.77
CA SER A 192 -7.82 4.94 5.69
C SER A 192 -9.11 5.48 5.07
N GLY A 193 -10.27 5.02 5.53
CA GLY A 193 -11.58 5.44 5.05
C GLY A 193 -12.05 6.77 5.65
N GLN A 194 -13.15 7.29 5.12
CA GLN A 194 -13.60 8.66 5.35
C GLN A 194 -13.81 8.97 6.84
N ALA A 195 -14.44 8.07 7.61
CA ALA A 195 -14.71 8.30 9.03
C ALA A 195 -13.44 8.39 9.90
N SER A 196 -12.27 7.98 9.39
CA SER A 196 -11.01 8.20 10.10
C SER A 196 -10.57 9.68 10.11
N THR A 197 -11.08 10.49 9.18
CA THR A 197 -10.65 11.89 8.98
C THR A 197 -11.30 12.87 9.97
N ALA A 198 -12.44 12.50 10.54
CA ALA A 198 -13.11 13.18 11.65
C ALA A 198 -14.20 12.27 12.24
N THR A 199 -14.56 12.45 13.52
CA THR A 199 -15.56 11.65 14.26
C THR A 199 -16.93 11.53 13.56
N LEU A 200 -17.24 12.42 12.62
CA LEU A 200 -18.46 12.45 11.82
C LEU A 200 -18.17 13.00 10.41
N ALA A 201 -17.26 12.37 9.66
CA ALA A 201 -17.03 12.73 8.25
C ALA A 201 -18.25 12.32 7.39
N PHE A 202 -19.22 13.23 7.29
CA PHE A 202 -20.44 13.05 6.50
C PHE A 202 -20.17 13.24 5.00
N PHE A 203 -21.16 12.86 4.18
CA PHE A 203 -21.25 13.32 2.79
C PHE A 203 -21.02 14.85 2.71
N GLY A 204 -20.19 15.28 1.77
CA GLY A 204 -19.65 16.63 1.60
C GLY A 204 -18.26 16.83 2.20
N ALA A 205 -17.68 15.82 2.87
CA ALA A 205 -16.32 15.88 3.38
C ALA A 205 -15.28 15.61 2.29
N HIS A 206 -15.66 14.89 1.22
CA HIS A 206 -14.80 14.53 0.09
C HIS A 206 -13.47 13.89 0.53
N ALA A 207 -13.55 13.04 1.55
CA ALA A 207 -12.40 12.39 2.18
C ALA A 207 -12.17 10.96 1.65
N GLY A 208 -13.19 10.32 1.07
CA GLY A 208 -13.02 9.06 0.39
C GLY A 208 -12.77 7.86 1.29
N ASP A 209 -13.07 6.69 0.74
CA ASP A 209 -12.98 5.41 1.44
C ASP A 209 -11.62 4.73 1.18
N PRO A 210 -11.33 3.57 1.81
CA PRO A 210 -10.04 2.94 1.67
C PRO A 210 -9.68 2.61 0.21
N ALA A 211 -8.43 2.83 -0.15
CA ALA A 211 -7.82 2.35 -1.40
C ALA A 211 -6.46 1.72 -1.09
N ILE A 212 -5.98 0.84 -1.96
CA ILE A 212 -4.65 0.21 -1.84
C ILE A 212 -3.80 0.54 -3.04
N PHE A 213 -2.48 0.56 -2.84
CA PHE A 213 -1.51 0.71 -3.91
C PHE A 213 -0.20 0.03 -3.54
N LEU A 214 0.57 -0.38 -4.54
CA LEU A 214 1.93 -0.92 -4.33
C LEU A 214 2.98 0.17 -4.43
N VAL A 215 3.94 0.19 -3.50
CA VAL A 215 5.06 1.13 -3.52
C VAL A 215 6.20 0.53 -4.35
N PRO A 216 6.64 1.18 -5.45
CA PRO A 216 7.78 0.70 -6.20
C PRO A 216 9.08 0.97 -5.43
N PRO A 217 10.06 0.06 -5.46
CA PRO A 217 11.38 0.36 -4.91
C PRO A 217 12.08 1.45 -5.73
N GLU A 218 12.96 2.24 -5.10
CA GLU A 218 13.59 3.42 -5.71
C GLU A 218 14.28 3.12 -7.06
N TYR A 219 14.87 1.94 -7.24
CA TYR A 219 15.56 1.58 -8.49
C TYR A 219 14.60 1.33 -9.67
N GLN A 220 13.30 1.24 -9.42
CA GLN A 220 12.25 1.09 -10.41
C GLN A 220 11.67 2.43 -10.88
N TYR A 221 12.06 3.53 -10.24
CA TYR A 221 11.66 4.89 -10.61
C TYR A 221 12.01 5.22 -12.06
N ARG A 222 11.20 6.08 -12.67
CA ARG A 222 11.30 6.47 -14.08
C ARG A 222 11.62 7.95 -14.19
N GLN A 223 11.96 8.39 -15.40
CA GLN A 223 12.15 9.80 -15.74
C GLN A 223 10.94 10.39 -16.47
N ASP A 224 10.00 9.56 -16.89
CA ASP A 224 8.82 9.93 -17.65
C ASP A 224 7.64 9.05 -17.24
N TYR A 225 6.47 9.68 -17.13
CA TYR A 225 5.21 9.02 -16.84
C TYR A 225 4.09 9.63 -17.68
N ALA A 226 3.13 8.80 -18.06
CA ALA A 226 1.84 9.22 -18.58
C ALA A 226 0.76 8.47 -17.79
N PHE A 227 -0.25 9.19 -17.32
CA PHE A 227 -1.31 8.64 -16.47
C PHE A 227 -2.62 9.40 -16.70
N LEU A 228 -3.72 8.85 -16.18
CA LEU A 228 -5.06 9.41 -16.29
C LEU A 228 -5.61 9.68 -14.88
N ALA A 229 -6.09 10.89 -14.63
CA ALA A 229 -6.94 11.24 -13.51
C ALA A 229 -8.42 11.09 -13.96
N PRO A 230 -9.21 10.17 -13.36
CA PRO A 230 -10.63 10.00 -13.66
C PRO A 230 -11.46 11.26 -13.36
N THR A 231 -12.50 11.51 -14.16
CA THR A 231 -13.24 12.78 -14.15
C THR A 231 -14.35 12.91 -13.09
N THR A 232 -14.33 12.05 -12.07
CA THR A 232 -15.48 11.88 -11.16
C THR A 232 -15.11 12.06 -9.70
N PHE A 233 -13.91 12.54 -9.41
CA PHE A 233 -13.43 12.76 -8.06
C PHE A 233 -13.39 14.25 -7.76
N PHE A 234 -13.55 14.61 -6.49
CA PHE A 234 -13.58 16.01 -6.09
C PHE A 234 -12.17 16.63 -6.03
N ASN A 235 -11.16 15.82 -5.66
CA ASN A 235 -9.77 16.25 -5.65
C ASN A 235 -8.82 15.15 -6.12
N ASP A 236 -8.03 15.46 -7.14
CA ASP A 236 -6.97 14.61 -7.65
C ASP A 236 -5.59 15.15 -7.25
N TYR A 237 -4.71 14.22 -6.89
CA TYR A 237 -3.38 14.52 -6.40
C TYR A 237 -2.32 13.63 -7.04
N LEU A 238 -1.14 14.24 -7.20
CA LEU A 238 0.10 13.59 -7.57
C LEU A 238 1.09 13.78 -6.42
N THR A 239 1.53 12.69 -5.80
CA THR A 239 2.72 12.70 -4.93
C THR A 239 3.93 12.38 -5.77
N ILE A 240 4.94 13.25 -5.73
CA ILE A 240 6.22 13.09 -6.40
C ILE A 240 7.28 12.80 -5.33
N ILE A 241 8.11 11.79 -5.54
CA ILE A 241 9.24 11.44 -4.67
C ILE A 241 10.52 11.52 -5.49
N ALA A 242 11.43 12.43 -5.15
CA ALA A 242 12.60 12.73 -5.99
C ALA A 242 13.84 13.12 -5.16
N PRO A 243 15.04 13.09 -5.76
CA PRO A 243 16.18 13.83 -5.25
C PRO A 243 15.88 15.35 -5.16
N PRO A 244 16.44 16.08 -4.19
CA PRO A 244 16.16 17.50 -3.98
C PRO A 244 16.64 18.41 -5.11
N ASP A 245 17.60 17.95 -5.91
CA ASP A 245 18.16 18.65 -7.07
C ASP A 245 17.48 18.27 -8.39
N ALA A 246 16.44 17.43 -8.36
CA ALA A 246 15.70 17.05 -9.57
C ALA A 246 14.86 18.21 -10.10
N THR A 247 14.82 18.33 -11.42
CA THR A 247 13.88 19.19 -12.15
C THR A 247 12.75 18.33 -12.69
N ILE A 248 11.50 18.76 -12.46
CA ILE A 248 10.31 17.99 -12.82
C ILE A 248 9.29 18.93 -13.47
N ASP A 249 8.78 18.52 -14.63
CA ASP A 249 7.74 19.21 -15.38
C ASP A 249 6.46 18.36 -15.40
N LEU A 250 5.33 18.94 -14.98
CA LEU A 250 3.99 18.39 -15.10
C LEU A 250 3.26 19.12 -16.23
N ASP A 251 2.83 18.38 -17.25
CA ASP A 251 2.16 18.91 -18.45
C ASP A 251 2.92 20.03 -19.16
N GLY A 252 4.25 19.96 -19.09
CA GLY A 252 5.17 20.94 -19.67
C GLY A 252 5.37 22.20 -18.82
N ALA A 253 4.78 22.27 -17.64
CA ALA A 253 5.02 23.33 -16.66
C ALA A 253 5.91 22.82 -15.51
N PRO A 254 6.90 23.62 -15.05
CA PRO A 254 7.78 23.21 -13.97
C PRO A 254 7.01 23.07 -12.65
N VAL A 255 7.30 22.01 -11.90
CA VAL A 255 6.80 21.79 -10.54
C VAL A 255 7.75 22.45 -9.55
N ASP A 256 7.21 23.30 -8.66
CA ASP A 256 7.99 23.92 -7.60
C ASP A 256 8.24 22.93 -6.46
N LEU A 257 9.50 22.51 -6.32
CA LEU A 257 9.97 21.61 -5.26
C LEU A 257 10.61 22.35 -4.08
N SER A 258 10.62 23.69 -4.08
CA SER A 258 11.25 24.47 -3.00
C SER A 258 10.60 24.27 -1.62
N MET A 259 9.31 23.93 -1.62
CA MET A 259 8.51 23.63 -0.42
C MET A 259 8.30 22.12 -0.21
N ALA A 260 9.04 21.26 -0.94
CA ALA A 260 8.95 19.82 -0.78
C ALA A 260 9.42 19.38 0.62
N THR A 261 8.78 18.34 1.15
CA THR A 261 9.05 17.83 2.48
C THR A 261 10.22 16.83 2.42
N PRO A 262 11.28 17.00 3.24
CA PRO A 262 12.36 16.02 3.32
C PRO A 262 11.88 14.73 3.98
N VAL A 263 12.43 13.60 3.54
CA VAL A 263 12.23 12.31 4.20
C VAL A 263 13.35 12.13 5.24
N PRO A 264 13.04 12.10 6.54
CA PRO A 264 14.07 12.01 7.59
C PRO A 264 14.98 10.79 7.40
N GLY A 265 16.29 11.00 7.47
CA GLY A 265 17.29 9.94 7.31
C GLY A 265 17.48 9.43 5.87
N ALA A 266 16.89 10.08 4.87
CA ALA A 266 17.06 9.76 3.45
C ALA A 266 17.45 11.01 2.63
N GLN A 267 17.89 10.78 1.39
CA GLN A 267 18.22 11.86 0.47
C GLN A 267 17.00 12.38 -0.29
N GLN A 268 15.90 11.64 -0.27
CA GLN A 268 14.70 11.99 -1.02
C GLN A 268 13.87 13.06 -0.32
N ILE A 269 13.21 13.85 -1.16
CA ILE A 269 12.11 14.74 -0.79
C ILE A 269 10.82 14.19 -1.41
N TYR A 270 9.68 14.64 -0.90
CA TYR A 270 8.39 14.44 -1.58
C TYR A 270 7.57 15.72 -1.62
N ALA A 271 6.75 15.85 -2.66
CA ALA A 271 5.83 16.96 -2.84
C ALA A 271 4.45 16.44 -3.27
N HIS A 272 3.39 17.12 -2.84
CA HIS A 272 2.03 16.88 -3.31
C HIS A 272 1.63 17.99 -4.25
N VAL A 273 1.09 17.61 -5.40
CA VAL A 273 0.58 18.54 -6.41
C VAL A 273 -0.87 18.19 -6.64
N ARG A 274 -1.78 19.17 -6.52
CA ARG A 274 -3.15 18.99 -6.97
C ARG A 274 -3.17 19.02 -8.49
N ILE A 275 -3.87 18.08 -9.10
CA ILE A 275 -3.99 17.96 -10.55
C ILE A 275 -5.46 18.07 -10.95
N GLU A 276 -5.70 18.40 -12.22
CA GLU A 276 -7.03 18.43 -12.79
C GLU A 276 -7.43 17.05 -13.31
N ASP A 277 -8.68 16.88 -13.70
CA ASP A 277 -9.13 15.66 -14.36
C ASP A 277 -8.50 15.50 -15.75
N GLY A 278 -8.28 14.25 -16.15
CA GLY A 278 -7.88 13.89 -17.50
C GLY A 278 -6.44 13.39 -17.62
N PRO A 279 -5.88 13.40 -18.86
CA PRO A 279 -4.58 12.82 -19.13
C PRO A 279 -3.45 13.77 -18.72
N HIS A 280 -2.43 13.23 -18.08
CA HIS A 280 -1.25 13.96 -17.65
C HIS A 280 0.04 13.31 -18.15
N THR A 281 1.07 14.14 -18.29
CA THR A 281 2.46 13.67 -18.39
C THR A 281 3.34 14.36 -17.37
N VAL A 282 4.21 13.61 -16.72
CA VAL A 282 5.25 14.18 -15.85
C VAL A 282 6.61 13.67 -16.26
N ARG A 283 7.58 14.57 -16.38
CA ARG A 283 8.94 14.29 -16.84
C ARG A 283 9.95 14.92 -15.89
N GLY A 284 11.12 14.31 -15.76
CA GLY A 284 12.21 14.86 -14.96
C GLY A 284 13.59 14.50 -15.48
N ASP A 285 14.61 15.26 -15.09
CA ASP A 285 16.00 15.04 -15.50
C ASP A 285 16.72 13.96 -14.67
N ARG A 286 16.06 13.44 -13.64
CA ARG A 286 16.49 12.34 -12.77
C ARG A 286 15.34 11.34 -12.62
N ALA A 287 15.64 10.12 -12.14
CA ALA A 287 14.60 9.17 -11.81
C ALA A 287 13.85 9.61 -10.55
N PHE A 288 12.52 9.56 -10.58
CA PHE A 288 11.62 9.91 -9.48
C PHE A 288 10.46 8.93 -9.45
N GLY A 289 9.79 8.80 -8.30
CA GLY A 289 8.59 7.99 -8.14
C GLY A 289 7.33 8.87 -8.12
N ILE A 290 6.20 8.31 -8.55
CA ILE A 290 4.90 8.97 -8.44
C ILE A 290 3.81 8.06 -7.88
N LEU A 291 2.93 8.65 -7.09
CA LEU A 291 1.65 8.08 -6.65
C LEU A 291 0.53 9.03 -7.08
N VAL A 292 -0.45 8.50 -7.80
CA VAL A 292 -1.64 9.25 -8.24
C VAL A 292 -2.82 8.75 -7.41
N TYR A 293 -3.60 9.66 -6.86
CA TYR A 293 -4.70 9.32 -5.98
C TYR A 293 -5.72 10.45 -5.94
N ALA A 294 -6.95 10.11 -5.59
CA ALA A 294 -8.02 11.09 -5.44
C ALA A 294 -9.00 10.70 -4.35
N PHE A 295 -9.79 11.68 -3.95
CA PHE A 295 -10.82 11.56 -2.94
C PHE A 295 -12.12 12.22 -3.40
N ASP A 296 -13.23 11.56 -3.14
CA ASP A 296 -14.57 12.13 -3.14
C ASP A 296 -15.38 11.52 -2.00
N ASP A 297 -16.66 11.85 -1.86
CA ASP A 297 -17.50 11.27 -0.82
C ASP A 297 -17.64 9.76 -1.01
N TYR A 298 -17.15 9.01 -0.03
CA TYR A 298 -17.24 7.55 0.02
C TYR A 298 -16.61 6.82 -1.18
N VAL A 299 -15.59 7.41 -1.80
CA VAL A 299 -14.81 6.76 -2.86
C VAL A 299 -13.41 7.37 -2.96
N SER A 300 -12.42 6.51 -3.19
CA SER A 300 -11.05 6.94 -3.49
C SER A 300 -10.46 6.08 -4.60
N TYR A 301 -9.40 6.55 -5.23
CA TYR A 301 -8.47 5.67 -5.94
C TYR A 301 -7.05 5.99 -5.54
N ALA A 302 -6.15 5.02 -5.67
CA ALA A 302 -4.72 5.25 -5.59
C ALA A 302 -4.01 4.24 -6.48
N PHE A 303 -3.02 4.69 -7.25
CA PHE A 303 -2.15 3.80 -7.99
C PHE A 303 -0.78 4.42 -8.19
N THR A 304 0.24 3.58 -8.22
CA THR A 304 1.59 3.98 -8.59
C THR A 304 1.64 4.21 -10.09
N GLY A 305 2.10 5.39 -10.53
CA GLY A 305 2.08 5.75 -11.95
C GLY A 305 2.99 4.91 -12.86
N GLY A 306 3.85 4.08 -12.28
CA GLY A 306 4.51 2.97 -12.96
C GLY A 306 5.91 2.67 -12.45
N GLN A 307 6.49 1.60 -13.00
CA GLN A 307 7.88 1.19 -12.75
C GLN A 307 8.51 0.60 -14.00
N ASN A 308 9.86 0.55 -14.04
CA ASN A 308 10.62 -0.03 -15.16
C ASN A 308 10.48 -1.56 -15.30
N LEU A 309 9.93 -2.26 -14.30
CA LEU A 309 9.83 -3.72 -14.22
C LEU A 309 11.19 -4.44 -14.41
N ILE A 310 12.28 -3.80 -13.99
CA ILE A 310 13.62 -4.38 -14.03
C ILE A 310 13.66 -5.55 -13.04
N LYS A 311 14.07 -6.74 -13.50
CA LYS A 311 14.16 -7.94 -12.66
C LYS A 311 15.51 -8.02 -11.97
N ARG A 312 15.56 -8.55 -10.74
CA ARG A 312 16.80 -8.83 -10.01
C ARG A 312 16.79 -10.21 -9.34
#